data_AF-A0AAV9ACM4-F1
#
_entry.id   AF-A0AAV9ACM4-F1
#
_cell.length_a   1.000
_cell.length_b   1.000
_cell.length_c   1.000
_cell.angle_alpha   90.00
_cell.angle_beta   90.00
_cell.angle_gamma   90.00
#
_symmetry.space_group_name_H-M   'P 1'
#
loop_
_entity.id
_entity.type
_entity.pdbx_description
1 polymer ?
#
loop_
_entity_poly.entity_id
_entity_poly.type
_entity_poly.pdbx_seq_one_letter_code
_entity_poly.pdbx_strand_id
1 'polypeptide(L)'
;MLMSSDRQKATRSVSPPAPTWPSTRSSPVMGAFAAIQKGIVVSCAGGNSGPNAQTVSNDAPRILTVGASSLDRSIRSTVRLGDGTEIFGETLFQPKDFAADQLPLVVPPSEDGRYCLSGSLDNLDVKGQIVLCELGGGSGKIEKGAVANAAGAAGMIIMNNATNAYSTTADPNLIPASLTPYAGGQKVIAYAKSNPRPTAVIAFKGTLIGQSIESPVIASFSSRGPSVTTPGILKPDIILAAWPFTLDINYNVREPTFNIISGTSMSTPHLSAVAALIKSTHPDWSPAMIKSAIMTTSDMVNRQGKPIADERLKPANLFLTGAGHVNPSKAVDPGLVYNILPEDYIPYLCGLNYTNDDIVKSPRPLDPAASRAEGELNYPSFTASMSSSKVTFNRTVTNVGEGSSTYKVEVNAPVGVSVVVAPQTLSFRTLKEKMSFTVTFSLLKSTAEGSYVEGQLRWVSAKHTVRSPISVYLGSQSAPLT
;
A
#
# COMPACT_ATOMS: atom_id res chain seq x y z
N MET A 1 23.10 -3.28 -12.79
CA MET A 1 23.00 -3.95 -14.11
C MET A 1 21.62 -3.61 -14.65
N LEU A 2 21.54 -2.51 -15.41
CA LEU A 2 20.39 -2.20 -16.25
C LEU A 2 20.78 -2.76 -17.63
N MET A 3 20.01 -3.68 -18.16
CA MET A 3 20.12 -4.02 -19.57
C MET A 3 18.81 -3.64 -20.25
N SER A 4 18.86 -2.49 -20.90
CA SER A 4 18.26 -2.22 -22.20
C SER A 4 18.80 -0.86 -22.64
N SER A 5 19.44 -0.84 -23.80
CA SER A 5 19.99 0.35 -24.44
C SER A 5 18.93 1.44 -24.61
N ASP A 6 19.40 2.68 -24.64
CA ASP A 6 18.69 3.92 -24.93
C ASP A 6 17.89 4.59 -23.79
N ARG A 7 18.56 5.61 -23.22
CA ARG A 7 18.05 6.83 -22.57
C ARG A 7 16.64 6.79 -21.93
N GLN A 8 16.35 5.83 -21.06
CA GLN A 8 15.28 5.98 -20.06
C GLN A 8 15.74 5.50 -18.68
N LYS A 9 15.77 6.42 -17.71
CA LYS A 9 16.06 6.15 -16.30
C LYS A 9 14.78 5.56 -15.65
N ALA A 10 14.71 4.24 -15.51
CA ALA A 10 13.48 3.52 -15.14
C ALA A 10 13.27 3.33 -13.62
N THR A 11 11.99 3.31 -13.22
CA THR A 11 11.47 2.81 -11.93
C THR A 11 11.30 1.29 -11.99
N ARG A 12 11.46 0.55 -10.88
CA ARG A 12 11.24 -0.90 -10.83
C ARG A 12 10.05 -1.25 -9.92
N SER A 13 8.94 -1.67 -10.53
CA SER A 13 7.76 -2.21 -9.83
C SER A 13 7.87 -3.74 -9.70
N VAL A 14 8.82 -4.22 -8.89
CA VAL A 14 8.99 -5.65 -8.63
C VAL A 14 9.03 -5.89 -7.13
N SER A 15 8.17 -6.80 -6.65
CA SER A 15 8.20 -7.35 -5.31
C SER A 15 8.46 -8.85 -5.43
N PRO A 16 9.48 -9.42 -4.76
CA PRO A 16 9.56 -10.88 -4.63
C PRO A 16 8.33 -11.39 -3.83
N PRO A 17 7.93 -12.66 -4.01
CA PRO A 17 6.94 -13.28 -3.12
C PRO A 17 7.37 -13.18 -1.65
N ALA A 18 6.41 -13.34 -0.72
CA ALA A 18 6.60 -13.26 0.73
C ALA A 18 7.89 -13.96 1.21
N PRO A 19 8.56 -13.48 2.28
CA PRO A 19 9.98 -13.72 2.50
C PRO A 19 10.27 -15.20 2.76
N THR A 20 10.66 -15.93 1.71
CA THR A 20 11.27 -17.27 1.81
C THR A 20 12.80 -17.19 1.73
N TRP A 21 13.35 -15.99 1.57
CA TRP A 21 14.78 -15.71 1.50
C TRP A 21 15.13 -14.56 2.45
N PRO A 22 16.35 -14.53 3.03
CA PRO A 22 16.87 -13.32 3.64
C PRO A 22 16.76 -12.18 2.62
N SER A 23 15.83 -11.25 2.85
CA SER A 23 15.45 -10.16 1.94
C SER A 23 16.65 -9.28 1.53
N THR A 24 17.72 -9.39 2.30
CA THR A 24 19.00 -8.71 2.28
C THR A 24 19.82 -8.98 1.03
N ARG A 25 19.68 -10.19 0.44
CA ARG A 25 20.33 -10.60 -0.82
C ARG A 25 19.44 -10.44 -2.05
N SER A 26 18.25 -9.86 -1.90
CA SER A 26 17.43 -9.56 -3.06
C SER A 26 18.13 -8.49 -3.92
N SER A 27 18.22 -8.73 -5.23
CA SER A 27 18.79 -7.81 -6.20
C SER A 27 18.31 -6.34 -6.04
N PRO A 28 17.03 -6.05 -5.73
CA PRO A 28 16.57 -4.68 -5.47
C PRO A 28 17.26 -4.00 -4.29
N VAL A 29 17.43 -4.70 -3.16
CA VAL A 29 18.03 -4.14 -1.95
C VAL A 29 19.50 -3.78 -2.20
N MET A 30 20.27 -4.69 -2.77
CA MET A 30 21.69 -4.46 -3.10
C MET A 30 21.87 -3.30 -4.09
N GLY A 31 21.06 -3.26 -5.16
CA GLY A 31 21.07 -2.17 -6.14
C GLY A 31 20.69 -0.82 -5.54
N ALA A 32 19.77 -0.80 -4.59
CA ALA A 32 19.31 0.43 -3.96
C ALA A 32 20.41 1.15 -3.18
N PHE A 33 21.36 0.41 -2.58
CA PHE A 33 22.47 1.03 -1.86
C PHE A 33 23.39 1.83 -2.78
N ALA A 34 23.80 1.22 -3.89
CA ALA A 34 24.62 1.88 -4.89
C ALA A 34 23.91 3.08 -5.54
N ALA A 35 22.59 3.00 -5.71
CA ALA A 35 21.78 4.09 -6.23
C ALA A 35 21.78 5.30 -5.29
N ILE A 36 21.55 5.10 -3.98
CA ILE A 36 21.50 6.22 -3.03
C ILE A 36 22.87 6.90 -2.86
N GLN A 37 23.98 6.15 -2.96
CA GLN A 37 25.34 6.71 -2.99
C GLN A 37 25.57 7.66 -4.17
N LYS A 38 24.79 7.52 -5.24
CA LYS A 38 24.81 8.39 -6.42
C LYS A 38 23.68 9.42 -6.42
N GLY A 39 23.00 9.61 -5.29
CA GLY A 39 21.92 10.57 -5.15
C GLY A 39 20.63 10.18 -5.88
N ILE A 40 20.43 8.89 -6.17
CA ILE A 40 19.27 8.37 -6.90
C ILE A 40 18.23 7.83 -5.91
N VAL A 41 17.00 8.34 -5.97
CA VAL A 41 15.86 7.81 -5.22
C VAL A 41 15.44 6.46 -5.79
N VAL A 42 15.14 5.49 -4.91
CA VAL A 42 14.62 4.18 -5.29
C VAL A 42 13.25 3.98 -4.66
N SER A 43 12.23 3.80 -5.50
CA SER A 43 10.89 3.42 -5.07
C SER A 43 10.58 2.00 -5.50
N CYS A 44 10.00 1.23 -4.60
CA CYS A 44 9.58 -0.15 -4.86
C CYS A 44 8.18 -0.40 -4.28
N ALA A 45 7.48 -1.34 -4.90
CA ALA A 45 6.19 -1.83 -4.44
C ALA A 45 6.32 -2.57 -3.09
N GLY A 46 5.38 -2.35 -2.17
CA GLY A 46 5.30 -3.10 -0.91
C GLY A 46 4.85 -4.55 -1.09
N GLY A 47 4.21 -4.88 -2.21
CA GLY A 47 3.68 -6.21 -2.51
C GLY A 47 2.15 -6.24 -2.50
N ASN A 48 1.58 -7.29 -3.08
CA ASN A 48 0.13 -7.50 -3.20
C ASN A 48 -0.34 -8.77 -2.45
N SER A 49 0.35 -9.12 -1.36
CA SER A 49 0.11 -10.33 -0.57
C SER A 49 -0.61 -10.05 0.75
N GLY A 50 -1.19 -8.86 0.90
CA GLY A 50 -2.15 -8.59 1.97
C GLY A 50 -3.35 -9.56 1.89
N PRO A 51 -4.19 -9.63 2.94
CA PRO A 51 -4.36 -8.66 4.01
C PRO A 51 -3.71 -9.03 5.34
N ASN A 52 -2.94 -10.12 5.38
CA ASN A 52 -2.29 -10.54 6.62
C ASN A 52 -1.13 -9.59 6.97
N ALA A 53 -0.83 -9.47 8.26
CA ALA A 53 0.35 -8.74 8.74
C ALA A 53 1.64 -9.40 8.21
N GLN A 54 2.75 -8.68 8.23
CA GLN A 54 4.08 -9.20 7.86
C GLN A 54 4.17 -9.74 6.41
N THR A 55 3.42 -9.13 5.50
CA THR A 55 3.40 -9.49 4.07
C THR A 55 4.16 -8.48 3.21
N VAL A 56 4.66 -7.40 3.81
CA VAL A 56 5.44 -6.35 3.13
C VAL A 56 6.79 -6.87 2.66
N SER A 57 7.17 -6.45 1.46
CA SER A 57 8.44 -6.71 0.81
C SER A 57 9.15 -5.38 0.50
N ASN A 58 10.39 -5.45 0.00
CA ASN A 58 11.20 -4.27 -0.31
C ASN A 58 11.31 -3.30 0.89
N ASP A 59 11.50 -3.86 2.08
CA ASP A 59 11.42 -3.22 3.39
C ASP A 59 12.72 -2.56 3.86
N ALA A 60 13.78 -2.55 3.03
CA ALA A 60 15.01 -1.85 3.37
C ALA A 60 14.75 -0.33 3.59
N PRO A 61 15.34 0.32 4.63
CA PRO A 61 15.03 1.72 4.94
C PRO A 61 15.44 2.71 3.83
N ARG A 62 16.43 2.34 3.02
CA ARG A 62 16.89 3.12 1.87
C ARG A 62 15.91 3.15 0.68
N ILE A 63 14.91 2.28 0.68
CA ILE A 63 13.89 2.18 -0.38
C ILE A 63 12.64 2.92 0.08
N LEU A 64 12.02 3.71 -0.80
CA LEU A 64 10.65 4.22 -0.62
C LEU A 64 9.66 3.11 -0.95
N THR A 65 9.15 2.43 0.08
CA THR A 65 8.23 1.28 -0.04
C THR A 65 6.79 1.76 -0.10
N VAL A 66 6.09 1.42 -1.19
CA VAL A 66 4.79 2.01 -1.52
C VAL A 66 3.65 0.99 -1.35
N GLY A 67 2.67 1.32 -0.51
CA GLY A 67 1.39 0.62 -0.43
C GLY A 67 0.36 1.15 -1.43
N ALA A 68 -0.73 0.40 -1.62
CA ALA A 68 -1.78 0.73 -2.58
C ALA A 68 -3.07 1.15 -1.87
N SER A 69 -3.69 2.22 -2.37
CA SER A 69 -5.01 2.67 -1.95
C SER A 69 -5.93 2.94 -3.14
N SER A 70 -7.22 3.14 -2.88
CA SER A 70 -8.25 3.43 -3.88
C SER A 70 -8.29 4.91 -4.28
N LEU A 71 -8.79 5.18 -5.49
CA LEU A 71 -9.16 6.52 -5.95
C LEU A 71 -10.64 6.78 -5.69
N ASP A 72 -11.11 8.01 -5.94
CA ASP A 72 -12.54 8.35 -5.88
C ASP A 72 -13.34 7.92 -7.13
N ARG A 73 -12.71 7.12 -8.00
CA ARG A 73 -13.25 6.64 -9.26
C ARG A 73 -13.60 5.16 -9.17
N SER A 74 -14.69 4.75 -9.81
CA SER A 74 -15.05 3.35 -10.05
C SER A 74 -15.54 3.13 -11.48
N ILE A 75 -15.31 1.94 -12.04
CA ILE A 75 -15.85 1.55 -13.34
C ILE A 75 -17.02 0.60 -13.09
N ARG A 76 -18.20 1.20 -12.97
CA ARG A 76 -19.32 0.69 -12.19
C ARG A 76 -20.17 -0.29 -12.98
N SER A 77 -20.43 -1.44 -12.36
CA SER A 77 -21.53 -2.35 -12.69
C SER A 77 -22.48 -2.51 -11.50
N THR A 78 -23.74 -2.85 -11.78
CA THR A 78 -24.75 -3.12 -10.76
C THR A 78 -25.45 -4.41 -11.10
N VAL A 79 -25.27 -5.42 -10.24
CA VAL A 79 -26.04 -6.66 -10.29
C VAL A 79 -27.38 -6.40 -9.62
N ARG A 80 -28.48 -6.56 -10.34
CA ARG A 80 -29.83 -6.48 -9.78
C ARG A 80 -30.48 -7.85 -9.83
N LEU A 81 -30.77 -8.42 -8.67
CA LEU A 81 -31.44 -9.70 -8.52
C LEU A 81 -32.94 -9.54 -8.82
N GLY A 82 -33.63 -10.64 -9.12
CA GLY A 82 -35.05 -10.63 -9.43
C GLY A 82 -35.95 -10.20 -8.27
N ASP A 83 -35.47 -10.22 -7.03
CA ASP A 83 -36.15 -9.67 -5.85
C ASP A 83 -35.96 -8.14 -5.67
N GLY A 84 -35.21 -7.50 -6.57
CA GLY A 84 -34.90 -6.07 -6.52
C GLY A 84 -33.64 -5.72 -5.73
N THR A 85 -32.96 -6.69 -5.10
CA THR A 85 -31.70 -6.45 -4.41
C THR A 85 -30.64 -5.96 -5.40
N GLU A 86 -30.02 -4.82 -5.10
CA GLU A 86 -28.91 -4.27 -5.87
C GLU A 86 -27.57 -4.52 -5.17
N ILE A 87 -26.62 -5.02 -5.96
CA ILE A 87 -25.24 -5.28 -5.54
C ILE A 87 -24.32 -4.52 -6.48
N PHE A 88 -23.48 -3.73 -5.86
CA PHE A 88 -22.55 -2.85 -6.54
C PHE A 88 -21.23 -3.56 -6.80
N GLY A 89 -20.77 -3.54 -8.06
CA GLY A 89 -19.52 -4.14 -8.49
C GLY A 89 -18.78 -3.28 -9.51
N GLU A 90 -17.73 -3.86 -10.07
CA GLU A 90 -16.91 -3.23 -11.10
C GLU A 90 -16.54 -4.19 -12.25
N THR A 91 -16.33 -3.61 -13.43
CA THR A 91 -15.93 -4.33 -14.65
C THR A 91 -15.49 -3.37 -15.74
N LEU A 92 -14.46 -3.74 -16.52
CA LEU A 92 -14.12 -2.99 -17.73
C LEU A 92 -15.05 -3.36 -18.88
N PHE A 93 -15.48 -4.62 -18.99
CA PHE A 93 -16.28 -5.06 -20.13
C PHE A 93 -17.74 -4.60 -19.97
N GLN A 94 -18.11 -3.53 -20.69
CA GLN A 94 -19.43 -2.89 -20.64
C GLN A 94 -20.07 -2.80 -22.04
N PRO A 95 -20.52 -3.94 -22.61
CA PRO A 95 -21.19 -3.97 -23.90
C PRO A 95 -22.48 -3.14 -23.91
N LYS A 96 -22.69 -2.37 -24.99
CA LYS A 96 -23.88 -1.50 -25.16
C LYS A 96 -25.12 -2.29 -25.56
N ASP A 97 -24.92 -3.46 -26.15
CA ASP A 97 -25.91 -4.37 -26.72
C ASP A 97 -26.31 -5.51 -25.77
N PHE A 98 -25.76 -5.54 -24.55
CA PHE A 98 -26.22 -6.48 -23.54
C PHE A 98 -27.61 -6.07 -23.04
N ALA A 99 -28.60 -6.88 -23.38
CA ALA A 99 -30.00 -6.64 -23.03
C ALA A 99 -30.16 -6.49 -21.51
N ALA A 100 -30.92 -5.48 -21.09
CA ALA A 100 -31.21 -5.21 -19.67
C ALA A 100 -32.30 -6.14 -19.10
N ASP A 101 -32.36 -7.38 -19.57
CA ASP A 101 -33.37 -8.36 -19.19
C ASP A 101 -32.90 -9.21 -18.01
N GLN A 102 -33.86 -9.66 -17.19
CA GLN A 102 -33.59 -10.62 -16.13
C GLN A 102 -33.33 -11.99 -16.74
N LEU A 103 -32.12 -12.51 -16.54
CA LEU A 103 -31.70 -13.83 -16.99
C LEU A 103 -31.71 -14.81 -15.82
N PRO A 104 -31.96 -16.11 -16.05
CA PRO A 104 -31.79 -17.13 -15.02
C PRO A 104 -30.39 -17.06 -14.40
N LEU A 105 -30.33 -17.27 -13.08
CA LEU A 105 -29.10 -17.24 -12.29
C LEU A 105 -28.72 -18.66 -11.85
N VAL A 106 -27.50 -19.09 -12.17
CA VAL A 106 -26.97 -20.40 -11.76
C VAL A 106 -25.86 -20.23 -10.74
N VAL A 107 -25.97 -20.97 -9.63
CA VAL A 107 -24.88 -21.17 -8.66
C VAL A 107 -24.39 -22.60 -8.81
N PRO A 108 -23.18 -22.82 -9.36
CA PRO A 108 -22.64 -24.17 -9.51
C PRO A 108 -22.55 -24.90 -8.16
N PRO A 109 -23.02 -26.16 -8.06
CA PRO A 109 -23.10 -26.87 -6.79
C PRO A 109 -21.78 -27.55 -6.37
N SER A 110 -20.90 -27.85 -7.33
CA SER A 110 -19.61 -28.50 -7.05
C SER A 110 -18.57 -27.49 -6.58
N GLU A 111 -17.55 -27.97 -5.87
CA GLU A 111 -16.45 -27.12 -5.42
C GLU A 111 -15.66 -26.51 -6.59
N ASP A 112 -15.37 -27.31 -7.62
CA ASP A 112 -14.70 -26.82 -8.84
C ASP A 112 -15.59 -25.85 -9.62
N GLY A 113 -16.89 -26.13 -9.68
CA GLY A 113 -17.88 -25.28 -10.33
C GLY A 113 -18.01 -23.93 -9.63
N ARG A 114 -17.94 -23.90 -8.29
CA ARG A 114 -17.93 -22.66 -7.51
C ARG A 114 -16.82 -21.72 -7.95
N TYR A 115 -15.65 -22.25 -8.30
CA TYR A 115 -14.54 -21.47 -8.81
C TYR A 115 -14.54 -21.34 -10.34
N CYS A 116 -15.49 -21.93 -11.06
CA CYS A 116 -15.54 -21.95 -12.52
C CYS A 116 -14.20 -22.40 -13.13
N LEU A 117 -13.64 -23.49 -12.59
CA LEU A 117 -12.41 -24.12 -13.11
C LEU A 117 -12.68 -24.76 -14.48
N SER A 118 -11.63 -24.98 -15.26
CA SER A 118 -11.74 -25.62 -16.58
C SER A 118 -12.52 -26.94 -16.51
N GLY A 119 -13.53 -27.10 -17.37
CA GLY A 119 -14.40 -28.28 -17.44
C GLY A 119 -15.46 -28.39 -16.33
N SER A 120 -15.46 -27.51 -15.33
CA SER A 120 -16.36 -27.61 -14.18
C SER A 120 -17.83 -27.26 -14.48
N LEU A 121 -18.09 -26.61 -15.62
CA LEU A 121 -19.42 -26.17 -16.06
C LEU A 121 -20.01 -27.05 -17.17
N ASP A 122 -19.26 -28.02 -17.71
CA ASP A 122 -19.64 -28.79 -18.91
C ASP A 122 -20.93 -29.61 -18.73
N ASN A 123 -21.23 -30.01 -17.49
CA ASN A 123 -22.41 -30.80 -17.13
C ASN A 123 -23.54 -29.96 -16.50
N LEU A 124 -23.45 -28.63 -16.55
CA LEU A 124 -24.46 -27.71 -16.04
C LEU A 124 -25.16 -26.99 -17.19
N ASP A 125 -26.48 -26.89 -17.14
CA ASP A 125 -27.21 -26.01 -18.06
C ASP A 125 -27.00 -24.55 -17.64
N VAL A 126 -26.00 -23.90 -18.24
CA VAL A 126 -25.68 -22.48 -18.03
C VAL A 126 -25.89 -21.65 -19.30
N LYS A 127 -26.35 -22.27 -20.39
CA LYS A 127 -26.44 -21.62 -21.70
C LYS A 127 -27.47 -20.49 -21.66
N GLY A 128 -27.05 -19.28 -21.99
CA GLY A 128 -27.91 -18.09 -21.96
C GLY A 128 -28.21 -17.56 -20.55
N GLN A 129 -27.55 -18.08 -19.51
CA GLN A 129 -27.80 -17.75 -18.11
C GLN A 129 -26.66 -16.91 -17.52
N ILE A 130 -26.87 -16.35 -16.32
CA ILE A 130 -25.81 -15.71 -15.53
C ILE A 130 -25.27 -16.73 -14.54
N VAL A 131 -23.97 -16.99 -14.57
CA VAL A 131 -23.31 -17.89 -13.63
C VAL A 131 -22.62 -17.11 -12.51
N LEU A 132 -22.73 -17.57 -11.26
CA LEU A 132 -21.95 -17.07 -10.13
C LEU A 132 -20.64 -17.87 -9.98
N CYS A 133 -19.51 -17.18 -9.98
CA CYS A 133 -18.18 -17.75 -9.72
C CYS A 133 -17.52 -17.05 -8.53
N GLU A 134 -16.74 -17.76 -7.72
CA GLU A 134 -15.94 -17.21 -6.62
C GLU A 134 -14.47 -17.02 -7.03
N LEU A 135 -13.84 -15.93 -6.55
CA LEU A 135 -12.39 -15.76 -6.66
C LEU A 135 -11.63 -16.79 -5.82
N GLY A 136 -10.68 -17.48 -6.45
CA GLY A 136 -9.92 -18.57 -5.82
C GLY A 136 -9.75 -19.76 -6.76
N GLY A 137 -9.34 -20.90 -6.20
CA GLY A 137 -9.18 -22.15 -6.95
C GLY A 137 -8.01 -22.15 -7.95
N GLY A 138 -7.04 -21.26 -7.79
CA GLY A 138 -5.89 -21.15 -8.71
C GLY A 138 -6.21 -20.53 -10.07
N SER A 139 -7.47 -20.15 -10.32
CA SER A 139 -7.91 -19.56 -11.59
C SER A 139 -8.11 -18.04 -11.51
N GLY A 140 -7.68 -17.32 -12.54
CA GLY A 140 -7.81 -15.87 -12.65
C GLY A 140 -9.20 -15.39 -13.09
N LYS A 141 -9.51 -14.11 -12.88
CA LYS A 141 -10.80 -13.49 -13.26
C LYS A 141 -11.15 -13.66 -14.74
N ILE A 142 -10.17 -13.48 -15.61
CA ILE A 142 -10.33 -13.58 -17.07
C ILE A 142 -10.53 -15.05 -17.49
N GLU A 143 -9.78 -15.95 -16.88
CA GLU A 143 -9.87 -17.40 -17.15
C GLU A 143 -11.24 -17.96 -16.76
N LYS A 144 -11.78 -17.58 -15.60
CA LYS A 144 -13.17 -17.91 -15.20
C LYS A 144 -14.18 -17.43 -16.23
N GLY A 145 -13.97 -16.24 -16.79
CA GLY A 145 -14.77 -15.70 -17.89
C GLY A 145 -14.68 -16.53 -19.16
N ALA A 146 -13.50 -17.04 -19.50
CA ALA A 146 -13.32 -17.94 -20.64
C ALA A 146 -14.05 -19.28 -20.44
N VAL A 147 -14.01 -19.85 -19.23
CA VAL A 147 -14.75 -21.07 -18.89
C VAL A 147 -16.26 -20.85 -18.98
N ALA A 148 -16.78 -19.78 -18.38
CA ALA A 148 -18.20 -19.43 -18.46
C ALA A 148 -18.66 -19.16 -19.90
N ASN A 149 -17.85 -18.45 -20.70
CA ASN A 149 -18.11 -18.22 -22.11
C ASN A 149 -18.16 -19.52 -22.92
N ALA A 150 -17.20 -20.42 -22.70
CA ALA A 150 -17.13 -21.71 -23.39
C ALA A 150 -18.35 -22.60 -23.07
N ALA A 151 -18.88 -22.53 -21.85
CA ALA A 151 -20.11 -23.20 -21.43
C ALA A 151 -21.38 -22.51 -21.96
N GLY A 152 -21.27 -21.37 -22.65
CA GLY A 152 -22.37 -20.64 -23.26
C GLY A 152 -23.13 -19.70 -22.32
N ALA A 153 -22.56 -19.34 -21.16
CA ALA A 153 -23.16 -18.37 -20.26
C ALA A 153 -23.32 -16.99 -20.93
N ALA A 154 -24.46 -16.34 -20.69
CA ALA A 154 -24.72 -14.99 -21.18
C ALA A 154 -24.04 -13.90 -20.32
N GLY A 155 -23.74 -14.21 -19.07
CA GLY A 155 -23.01 -13.32 -18.18
C GLY A 155 -22.47 -14.03 -16.95
N MET A 156 -21.68 -13.30 -16.15
CA MET A 156 -21.02 -13.86 -14.98
C MET A 156 -20.96 -12.86 -13.82
N ILE A 157 -21.41 -13.29 -12.64
CA ILE A 157 -21.12 -12.58 -11.40
C ILE A 157 -19.86 -13.21 -10.81
N ILE A 158 -18.81 -12.42 -10.62
CA ILE A 158 -17.63 -12.87 -9.90
C ILE A 158 -17.76 -12.33 -8.48
N MET A 159 -17.92 -13.19 -7.49
CA MET A 159 -17.84 -12.76 -6.10
C MET A 159 -16.41 -12.79 -5.61
N ASN A 160 -16.01 -11.73 -4.89
CA ASN A 160 -14.73 -11.73 -4.21
C ASN A 160 -14.69 -12.79 -3.10
N ASN A 161 -13.51 -13.13 -2.59
CA ASN A 161 -13.35 -14.03 -1.45
C ASN A 161 -13.42 -13.26 -0.11
N ALA A 162 -13.63 -14.00 0.98
CA ALA A 162 -13.77 -13.43 2.32
C ALA A 162 -12.56 -12.56 2.73
N THR A 163 -11.36 -12.97 2.31
CA THR A 163 -10.09 -12.30 2.62
C THR A 163 -10.03 -10.87 2.04
N ASN A 164 -10.54 -10.68 0.83
CA ASN A 164 -10.54 -9.38 0.15
C ASN A 164 -11.79 -8.52 0.42
N ALA A 165 -12.82 -9.11 1.04
CA ALA A 165 -14.03 -8.41 1.51
C ALA A 165 -14.68 -7.47 0.46
N TYR A 166 -14.58 -6.15 0.63
CA TYR A 166 -15.21 -5.15 -0.27
C TYR A 166 -14.29 -4.64 -1.37
N SER A 167 -13.05 -5.12 -1.45
CA SER A 167 -12.15 -4.77 -2.54
C SER A 167 -12.78 -5.16 -3.88
N THR A 168 -12.78 -4.25 -4.84
CA THR A 168 -13.19 -4.53 -6.21
C THR A 168 -12.18 -3.93 -7.17
N THR A 169 -12.08 -4.53 -8.34
CA THR A 169 -11.25 -4.06 -9.43
C THR A 169 -12.03 -4.20 -10.72
N ALA A 170 -11.88 -3.23 -11.60
CA ALA A 170 -12.39 -3.35 -12.94
C ALA A 170 -11.37 -4.12 -13.79
N ASP A 171 -11.74 -5.33 -14.21
CA ASP A 171 -10.94 -6.17 -15.10
C ASP A 171 -11.65 -6.34 -16.45
N PRO A 172 -10.91 -6.59 -17.55
CA PRO A 172 -11.52 -7.03 -18.79
C PRO A 172 -12.12 -8.42 -18.61
N ASN A 173 -13.10 -8.76 -19.44
CA ASN A 173 -13.73 -10.07 -19.43
C ASN A 173 -14.20 -10.45 -20.84
N LEU A 174 -14.42 -11.75 -21.07
CA LEU A 174 -14.86 -12.28 -22.36
C LEU A 174 -16.38 -12.24 -22.53
N ILE A 175 -17.11 -12.16 -21.42
CA ILE A 175 -18.57 -12.05 -21.36
C ILE A 175 -18.96 -10.93 -20.39
N PRO A 176 -20.21 -10.41 -20.49
CA PRO A 176 -20.78 -9.47 -19.52
C PRO A 176 -20.54 -9.97 -18.10
N ALA A 177 -19.72 -9.27 -17.33
CA ALA A 177 -19.33 -9.72 -16.00
C ALA A 177 -19.28 -8.59 -14.98
N SER A 178 -19.47 -8.92 -13.71
CA SER A 178 -19.38 -7.96 -12.60
C SER A 178 -18.62 -8.57 -11.44
N LEU A 179 -17.48 -7.97 -11.06
CA LEU A 179 -16.80 -8.31 -9.81
C LEU A 179 -17.47 -7.60 -8.64
N THR A 180 -18.03 -8.37 -7.71
CA THR A 180 -18.75 -7.87 -6.53
C THR A 180 -17.98 -8.11 -5.24
N PRO A 181 -18.18 -7.28 -4.20
CA PRO A 181 -17.75 -7.58 -2.84
C PRO A 181 -18.18 -8.97 -2.38
N TYR A 182 -17.40 -9.60 -1.48
CA TYR A 182 -17.75 -10.90 -0.89
C TYR A 182 -19.15 -10.88 -0.25
N ALA A 183 -19.46 -9.83 0.51
CA ALA A 183 -20.79 -9.65 1.12
C ALA A 183 -21.91 -9.52 0.07
N GLY A 184 -21.61 -8.95 -1.10
CA GLY A 184 -22.53 -8.92 -2.24
C GLY A 184 -22.77 -10.32 -2.80
N GLY A 185 -21.71 -11.07 -3.07
CA GLY A 185 -21.80 -12.47 -3.52
C GLY A 185 -22.57 -13.38 -2.56
N GLN A 186 -22.38 -13.21 -1.24
CA GLN A 186 -23.15 -13.95 -0.23
C GLN A 186 -24.66 -13.68 -0.33
N LYS A 187 -25.07 -12.45 -0.66
CA LYS A 187 -26.48 -12.13 -0.94
C LYS A 187 -26.99 -12.84 -2.19
N VAL A 188 -26.17 -12.92 -3.25
CA VAL A 188 -26.51 -13.68 -4.46
C VAL A 188 -26.73 -15.16 -4.14
N ILE A 189 -25.84 -15.78 -3.37
CA ILE A 189 -25.97 -17.19 -2.93
C ILE A 189 -27.25 -17.38 -2.11
N ALA A 190 -27.51 -16.51 -1.13
CA ALA A 190 -28.68 -16.60 -0.28
C ALA A 190 -29.98 -16.48 -1.09
N TYR A 191 -30.04 -15.55 -2.03
CA TYR A 191 -31.17 -15.36 -2.95
C TYR A 191 -31.38 -16.58 -3.86
N ALA A 192 -30.31 -17.10 -4.46
CA ALA A 192 -30.40 -18.27 -5.33
C ALA A 192 -30.90 -19.52 -4.60
N LYS A 193 -30.63 -19.65 -3.30
CA LYS A 193 -31.14 -20.75 -2.46
C LYS A 193 -32.60 -20.57 -2.04
N SER A 194 -33.08 -19.34 -1.90
CA SER A 194 -34.44 -19.05 -1.42
C SER A 194 -35.48 -18.98 -2.54
N ASN A 195 -35.04 -18.83 -3.79
CA ASN A 195 -35.92 -18.70 -4.95
C ASN A 195 -35.75 -19.90 -5.90
N PRO A 196 -36.81 -20.65 -6.24
CA PRO A 196 -36.71 -21.79 -7.15
C PRO A 196 -36.41 -21.41 -8.61
N ARG A 197 -36.58 -20.14 -8.98
CA ARG A 197 -36.29 -19.60 -10.32
C ARG A 197 -35.57 -18.26 -10.16
N PRO A 198 -34.33 -18.26 -9.63
CA PRO A 198 -33.61 -17.04 -9.36
C PRO A 198 -33.19 -16.39 -10.68
N THR A 199 -33.25 -15.06 -10.72
CA THR A 199 -32.84 -14.27 -11.89
C THR A 199 -31.93 -13.11 -11.47
N ALA A 200 -31.10 -12.66 -12.41
CA ALA A 200 -30.28 -11.48 -12.24
C ALA A 200 -30.11 -10.73 -13.57
N VAL A 201 -29.70 -9.46 -13.48
CA VAL A 201 -29.22 -8.66 -14.61
C VAL A 201 -27.99 -7.88 -14.18
N ILE A 202 -27.06 -7.62 -15.12
CA ILE A 202 -25.89 -6.77 -14.89
C ILE A 202 -26.11 -5.46 -15.66
N ALA A 203 -26.28 -4.36 -14.91
CA ALA A 203 -26.39 -3.03 -15.48
C ALA A 203 -25.02 -2.32 -15.46
N PHE A 204 -24.57 -1.86 -16.62
CA PHE A 204 -23.32 -1.13 -16.77
C PHE A 204 -23.55 0.39 -16.63
N LYS A 205 -22.75 1.07 -15.81
CA LYS A 205 -22.94 2.49 -15.46
C LYS A 205 -21.77 3.38 -15.92
N GLY A 206 -20.82 2.83 -16.67
CA GLY A 206 -19.64 3.55 -17.13
C GLY A 206 -18.66 3.86 -16.00
N THR A 207 -17.88 4.92 -16.19
CA THR A 207 -16.94 5.43 -15.19
C THR A 207 -17.62 6.48 -14.32
N LEU A 208 -17.61 6.28 -12.99
CA LEU A 208 -18.12 7.24 -12.02
C LEU A 208 -16.96 7.84 -11.25
N ILE A 209 -16.91 9.17 -11.16
CA ILE A 209 -15.88 9.94 -10.43
C ILE A 209 -16.56 10.69 -9.29
N GLY A 210 -15.89 10.78 -8.14
CA GLY A 210 -16.36 11.54 -6.98
C GLY A 210 -17.39 10.82 -6.11
N GLN A 211 -17.82 9.60 -6.49
CA GLN A 211 -18.81 8.84 -5.72
C GLN A 211 -18.19 7.97 -4.61
N SER A 212 -16.91 7.62 -4.72
CA SER A 212 -16.19 6.92 -3.65
C SER A 212 -15.68 7.92 -2.63
N ILE A 213 -16.60 8.43 -1.80
CA ILE A 213 -16.35 9.46 -0.79
C ILE A 213 -15.40 9.01 0.33
N GLU A 214 -15.30 7.69 0.57
CA GLU A 214 -14.39 7.13 1.56
C GLU A 214 -12.94 7.03 1.07
N SER A 215 -12.68 7.33 -0.21
CA SER A 215 -11.34 7.25 -0.79
C SER A 215 -10.41 8.37 -0.29
N PRO A 216 -9.09 8.12 -0.19
CA PRO A 216 -8.44 6.82 -0.35
C PRO A 216 -8.77 5.82 0.77
N VAL A 217 -8.93 4.56 0.37
CA VAL A 217 -9.05 3.39 1.25
C VAL A 217 -7.93 2.41 0.91
N ILE A 218 -7.30 1.75 1.88
CA ILE A 218 -6.23 0.78 1.62
C ILE A 218 -6.78 -0.43 0.87
N ALA A 219 -6.14 -0.75 -0.25
CA ALA A 219 -6.51 -1.92 -1.03
C ALA A 219 -6.34 -3.20 -0.20
N SER A 220 -7.30 -4.13 -0.22
CA SER A 220 -7.22 -5.32 0.65
C SER A 220 -5.95 -6.14 0.41
N PHE A 221 -5.53 -6.24 -0.85
CA PHE A 221 -4.33 -6.96 -1.28
C PHE A 221 -3.03 -6.23 -0.92
N SER A 222 -3.05 -4.93 -0.59
CA SER A 222 -1.82 -4.19 -0.29
C SER A 222 -1.12 -4.85 0.89
N SER A 223 0.13 -5.30 0.66
CA SER A 223 0.95 -5.93 1.68
C SER A 223 1.18 -5.01 2.89
N ARG A 224 1.35 -5.61 4.06
CA ARG A 224 1.26 -4.92 5.36
C ARG A 224 2.48 -5.21 6.22
N GLY A 225 2.89 -4.22 7.00
CA GLY A 225 3.89 -4.41 8.03
C GLY A 225 3.38 -5.23 9.22
N PRO A 226 4.17 -5.32 10.31
CA PRO A 226 5.56 -4.89 10.40
C PRO A 226 6.46 -5.60 9.38
N SER A 227 7.63 -5.02 9.07
CA SER A 227 8.66 -5.74 8.32
C SER A 227 9.15 -6.93 9.16
N VAL A 228 9.35 -8.09 8.51
CA VAL A 228 9.98 -9.26 9.14
C VAL A 228 11.50 -9.08 9.24
N THR A 229 12.11 -8.35 8.31
CA THR A 229 13.57 -8.18 8.25
C THR A 229 14.06 -7.05 9.15
N THR A 230 13.31 -5.95 9.19
CA THR A 230 13.69 -4.71 9.86
C THR A 230 12.52 -4.17 10.67
N PRO A 231 12.09 -4.89 11.73
CA PRO A 231 10.89 -4.54 12.49
C PRO A 231 11.03 -3.22 13.27
N GLY A 232 12.24 -2.67 13.41
CA GLY A 232 12.49 -1.35 13.98
C GLY A 232 12.26 -0.18 13.02
N ILE A 233 11.84 -0.44 11.79
CA ILE A 233 11.51 0.58 10.79
C ILE A 233 10.08 0.33 10.25
N LEU A 234 9.23 1.35 10.36
CA LEU A 234 7.84 1.28 9.91
C LEU A 234 7.75 1.03 8.41
N LYS A 235 6.92 0.05 8.01
CA LYS A 235 6.60 -0.26 6.62
C LYS A 235 5.09 -0.57 6.43
N PRO A 236 4.50 -0.23 5.27
CA PRO A 236 5.09 0.53 4.15
C PRO A 236 5.43 1.98 4.57
N ASP A 237 6.15 2.71 3.73
CA ASP A 237 6.52 4.10 4.05
C ASP A 237 5.36 5.07 3.79
N ILE A 238 4.63 4.83 2.70
CA ILE A 238 3.62 5.72 2.15
C ILE A 238 2.62 4.91 1.34
N ILE A 239 1.39 5.41 1.20
CA ILE A 239 0.41 4.88 0.25
C ILE A 239 0.12 5.89 -0.85
N LEU A 240 -0.28 5.37 -2.00
CA LEU A 240 -0.88 6.17 -3.05
C LEU A 240 -1.89 5.34 -3.81
N ALA A 241 -2.95 6.04 -4.22
CA ALA A 241 -3.90 5.55 -5.18
C ALA A 241 -3.40 5.69 -6.62
N ALA A 242 -3.38 4.59 -7.36
CA ALA A 242 -2.91 4.58 -8.74
C ALA A 242 -3.84 3.74 -9.61
N TRP A 243 -4.44 4.41 -10.59
CA TRP A 243 -5.26 3.81 -11.62
C TRP A 243 -5.16 4.73 -12.84
N PRO A 244 -4.92 4.22 -14.06
CA PRO A 244 -4.74 5.06 -15.23
C PRO A 244 -6.02 5.84 -15.51
N PHE A 245 -5.94 7.06 -16.02
CA PHE A 245 -7.08 7.88 -16.44
C PHE A 245 -7.93 7.17 -17.52
N THR A 246 -9.15 7.65 -17.75
CA THR A 246 -10.04 7.12 -18.79
C THR A 246 -9.36 7.20 -20.15
N LEU A 247 -9.14 6.04 -20.75
CA LEU A 247 -8.71 5.89 -22.13
C LEU A 247 -9.77 5.00 -22.77
N ASP A 248 -10.30 5.43 -23.90
CA ASP A 248 -11.34 4.71 -24.63
C ASP A 248 -10.74 3.38 -25.11
N ILE A 249 -10.94 2.32 -24.33
CA ILE A 249 -10.39 1.00 -24.66
C ILE A 249 -11.31 0.42 -25.71
N ASN A 250 -10.92 0.56 -26.97
CA ASN A 250 -11.69 0.00 -28.06
C ASN A 250 -11.49 -1.54 -28.03
N TYR A 251 -12.46 -2.27 -27.48
CA TYR A 251 -12.38 -3.71 -27.18
C TYR A 251 -12.18 -4.60 -28.41
N ASN A 252 -12.39 -4.08 -29.62
CA ASN A 252 -12.18 -4.80 -30.88
C ASN A 252 -10.74 -4.75 -31.40
N VAL A 253 -9.81 -4.14 -30.66
CA VAL A 253 -8.40 -4.10 -31.04
C VAL A 253 -7.69 -5.29 -30.39
N ARG A 254 -7.15 -6.20 -31.22
CA ARG A 254 -6.34 -7.36 -30.79
C ARG A 254 -5.16 -6.97 -29.88
N GLU A 255 -4.73 -5.71 -29.92
CA GLU A 255 -3.68 -5.12 -29.10
C GLU A 255 -4.14 -3.76 -28.56
N PRO A 256 -4.80 -3.71 -27.38
CA PRO A 256 -5.25 -2.44 -26.84
C PRO A 256 -4.04 -1.55 -26.52
N THR A 257 -4.09 -0.29 -26.93
CA THR A 257 -3.03 0.70 -26.65
C THR A 257 -2.84 0.96 -25.15
N PHE A 258 -3.88 0.68 -24.35
CA PHE A 258 -3.90 0.90 -22.91
C PHE A 258 -4.53 -0.28 -22.17
N ASN A 259 -4.06 -0.50 -20.94
CA ASN A 259 -4.60 -1.53 -20.05
C ASN A 259 -4.86 -0.93 -18.66
N ILE A 260 -5.88 -1.43 -17.98
CA ILE A 260 -6.22 -1.04 -16.62
C ILE A 260 -5.89 -2.20 -15.70
N ILE A 261 -4.95 -1.95 -14.80
CA ILE A 261 -4.44 -2.92 -13.82
C ILE A 261 -4.33 -2.26 -12.45
N SER A 262 -4.35 -3.07 -11.40
CA SER A 262 -4.28 -2.64 -10.01
C SER A 262 -3.10 -3.31 -9.30
N GLY A 263 -2.51 -2.61 -8.33
CA GLY A 263 -1.40 -3.15 -7.54
C GLY A 263 -0.52 -2.06 -6.94
N THR A 264 0.27 -2.42 -5.93
CA THR A 264 1.38 -1.58 -5.45
C THR A 264 2.38 -1.24 -6.56
N SER A 265 2.47 -2.10 -7.58
CA SER A 265 3.20 -1.86 -8.82
C SER A 265 2.77 -0.62 -9.59
N MET A 266 1.50 -0.19 -9.48
CA MET A 266 0.96 1.01 -10.12
C MET A 266 1.20 2.25 -9.25
N SER A 267 1.13 2.11 -7.92
CA SER A 267 1.43 3.19 -6.97
C SER A 267 2.91 3.60 -7.01
N THR A 268 3.81 2.64 -7.21
CA THR A 268 5.27 2.84 -7.26
C THR A 268 5.73 3.87 -8.31
N PRO A 269 5.39 3.77 -9.62
CA PRO A 269 5.82 4.73 -10.63
C PRO A 269 5.27 6.13 -10.41
N HIS A 270 4.09 6.28 -9.80
CA HIS A 270 3.57 7.58 -9.44
C HIS A 270 4.39 8.22 -8.30
N LEU A 271 4.76 7.46 -7.26
CA LEU A 271 5.67 7.96 -6.21
C LEU A 271 7.06 8.29 -6.76
N SER A 272 7.57 7.50 -7.72
CA SER A 272 8.80 7.85 -8.43
C SER A 272 8.68 9.17 -9.20
N ALA A 273 7.54 9.43 -9.85
CA ALA A 273 7.29 10.69 -10.55
C ALA A 273 7.22 11.87 -9.56
N VAL A 274 6.54 11.70 -8.42
CA VAL A 274 6.53 12.70 -7.34
C VAL A 274 7.95 12.97 -6.83
N ALA A 275 8.72 11.92 -6.56
CA ALA A 275 10.11 12.06 -6.13
C ALA A 275 10.98 12.76 -7.18
N ALA A 276 10.78 12.47 -8.47
CA ALA A 276 11.49 13.14 -9.57
C ALA A 276 11.11 14.63 -9.67
N LEU A 277 9.83 14.98 -9.49
CA LEU A 277 9.37 16.37 -9.48
C LEU A 277 9.99 17.14 -8.30
N ILE A 278 9.99 16.55 -7.11
CA ILE A 278 10.65 17.13 -5.94
C ILE A 278 12.16 17.29 -6.22
N LYS A 279 12.83 16.28 -6.78
CA LYS A 279 14.26 16.37 -7.16
C LYS A 279 14.53 17.45 -8.20
N SER A 280 13.60 17.71 -9.12
CA SER A 280 13.74 18.78 -10.12
C SER A 280 13.63 20.17 -9.49
N THR A 281 12.80 20.31 -8.45
CA THR A 281 12.64 21.57 -7.69
C THR A 281 13.79 21.76 -6.71
N HIS A 282 14.32 20.66 -6.16
CA HIS A 282 15.41 20.63 -5.19
C HIS A 282 16.57 19.74 -5.66
N PRO A 283 17.38 20.21 -6.64
CA PRO A 283 18.41 19.39 -7.26
C PRO A 283 19.51 18.90 -6.30
N ASP A 284 19.71 19.58 -5.18
CA ASP A 284 20.74 19.26 -4.17
C ASP A 284 20.24 18.30 -3.08
N TRP A 285 18.94 18.00 -3.01
CA TRP A 285 18.41 17.13 -1.98
C TRP A 285 18.87 15.68 -2.14
N SER A 286 19.23 15.05 -1.02
CA SER A 286 19.54 13.62 -0.99
C SER A 286 18.27 12.79 -1.24
N PRO A 287 18.42 11.49 -1.60
CA PRO A 287 17.30 10.58 -1.67
C PRO A 287 16.48 10.50 -0.36
N ALA A 288 17.17 10.54 0.78
CA ALA A 288 16.54 10.52 2.10
C ALA A 288 15.74 11.79 2.39
N MET A 289 16.22 12.96 1.98
CA MET A 289 15.48 14.22 2.14
C MET A 289 14.18 14.22 1.33
N ILE A 290 14.22 13.72 0.09
CA ILE A 290 13.01 13.60 -0.76
C ILE A 290 12.01 12.63 -0.13
N LYS A 291 12.49 11.47 0.30
CA LYS A 291 11.67 10.49 1.02
C LYS A 291 11.06 11.08 2.29
N SER A 292 11.86 11.80 3.08
CA SER A 292 11.38 12.49 4.27
C SER A 292 10.28 13.48 3.93
N ALA A 293 10.45 14.31 2.91
CA ALA A 293 9.46 15.31 2.51
C ALA A 293 8.13 14.65 2.12
N ILE A 294 8.16 13.55 1.37
CA ILE A 294 6.97 12.77 1.00
C ILE A 294 6.26 12.21 2.24
N MET A 295 7.01 11.64 3.18
CA MET A 295 6.44 11.02 4.37
C MET A 295 5.87 12.07 5.34
N THR A 296 6.63 13.11 5.66
CA THR A 296 6.27 14.05 6.74
C THR A 296 5.13 15.01 6.41
N THR A 297 4.77 15.09 5.12
CA THR A 297 3.71 15.97 4.60
C THR A 297 2.46 15.23 4.12
N SER A 298 2.44 13.90 4.28
CA SER A 298 1.34 13.04 3.87
C SER A 298 0.07 13.23 4.73
N ASP A 299 -1.08 12.93 4.14
CA ASP A 299 -2.39 13.06 4.79
C ASP A 299 -2.87 11.71 5.33
N MET A 300 -3.38 11.69 6.56
CA MET A 300 -3.91 10.48 7.23
C MET A 300 -5.43 10.33 7.12
N VAL A 301 -6.06 11.24 6.40
CA VAL A 301 -7.51 11.31 6.28
C VAL A 301 -7.94 11.10 4.84
N ASN A 302 -9.13 10.53 4.68
CA ASN A 302 -9.79 10.43 3.39
C ASN A 302 -10.43 11.77 2.99
N ARG A 303 -11.12 11.80 1.84
CA ARG A 303 -11.76 13.01 1.32
C ARG A 303 -12.85 13.61 2.22
N GLN A 304 -13.40 12.84 3.17
CA GLN A 304 -14.34 13.34 4.16
C GLN A 304 -13.65 13.91 5.42
N GLY A 305 -12.32 13.89 5.48
CA GLY A 305 -11.58 14.24 6.69
C GLY A 305 -11.61 13.17 7.78
N LYS A 306 -12.10 11.95 7.48
CA LYS A 306 -12.07 10.81 8.40
C LYS A 306 -10.75 10.05 8.27
N PRO A 307 -10.29 9.35 9.31
CA PRO A 307 -9.13 8.47 9.21
C PRO A 307 -9.27 7.47 8.06
N ILE A 308 -8.18 7.25 7.31
CA ILE A 308 -8.15 6.28 6.22
C ILE A 308 -8.51 4.88 6.73
N ALA A 309 -9.34 4.16 5.98
CA ALA A 309 -9.79 2.81 6.29
C ALA A 309 -9.13 1.77 5.38
N ASP A 310 -9.30 0.49 5.72
CA ASP A 310 -9.03 -0.69 4.89
C ASP A 310 -10.30 -1.07 4.11
N GLU A 311 -10.18 -1.57 2.88
CA GLU A 311 -11.31 -2.05 2.04
C GLU A 311 -12.05 -3.24 2.67
N ARG A 312 -11.58 -3.74 3.82
CA ARG A 312 -12.33 -4.65 4.69
C ARG A 312 -13.24 -3.93 5.70
N LEU A 313 -13.45 -2.62 5.55
CA LEU A 313 -14.18 -1.72 6.45
C LEU A 313 -13.63 -1.71 7.88
N LYS A 314 -12.32 -1.81 8.01
CA LYS A 314 -11.60 -1.73 9.29
C LYS A 314 -10.79 -0.43 9.33
N PRO A 315 -10.57 0.20 10.51
CA PRO A 315 -9.63 1.31 10.63
C PRO A 315 -8.24 0.89 10.10
N ALA A 316 -7.61 1.73 9.27
CA ALA A 316 -6.26 1.44 8.80
C ALA A 316 -5.23 1.93 9.82
N ASN A 317 -4.39 1.01 10.28
CA ASN A 317 -3.30 1.28 11.20
C ASN A 317 -2.03 1.71 10.42
N LEU A 318 -0.96 2.05 11.12
CA LEU A 318 0.30 2.51 10.51
C LEU A 318 1.00 1.44 9.67
N PHE A 319 0.77 0.14 9.93
CA PHE A 319 1.31 -0.96 9.11
C PHE A 319 0.57 -1.15 7.78
N LEU A 320 -0.55 -0.46 7.58
CA LEU A 320 -1.25 -0.36 6.31
C LEU A 320 -0.91 0.94 5.58
N THR A 321 -0.93 2.06 6.32
CA THR A 321 -0.86 3.42 5.74
C THR A 321 0.57 3.98 5.67
N GLY A 322 1.49 3.46 6.47
CA GLY A 322 2.81 4.08 6.66
C GLY A 322 2.66 5.48 7.23
N ALA A 323 3.24 6.47 6.54
CA ALA A 323 3.06 7.87 6.89
C ALA A 323 1.67 8.41 6.50
N GLY A 324 0.97 7.80 5.54
CA GLY A 324 -0.32 8.28 5.03
C GLY A 324 -0.36 8.33 3.51
N HIS A 325 -1.39 8.97 2.97
CA HIS A 325 -1.54 9.21 1.54
C HIS A 325 -0.67 10.39 1.11
N VAL A 326 0.10 10.20 0.03
CA VAL A 326 1.01 11.25 -0.47
C VAL A 326 0.27 12.55 -0.79
N ASN A 327 0.90 13.68 -0.43
CA ASN A 327 0.48 15.02 -0.80
C ASN A 327 1.63 15.72 -1.55
N PRO A 328 1.68 15.65 -2.89
CA PRO A 328 2.79 16.18 -3.67
C PRO A 328 2.99 17.69 -3.47
N SER A 329 1.90 18.46 -3.35
CA SER A 329 1.95 19.91 -3.20
C SER A 329 2.62 20.33 -1.89
N LYS A 330 2.32 19.65 -0.78
CA LYS A 330 3.00 19.91 0.50
C LYS A 330 4.44 19.38 0.51
N ALA A 331 4.70 18.25 -0.15
CA ALA A 331 6.03 17.62 -0.17
C ALA A 331 7.12 18.45 -0.87
N VAL A 332 6.75 19.40 -1.73
CA VAL A 332 7.72 20.33 -2.36
C VAL A 332 8.24 21.38 -1.37
N ASP A 333 7.50 21.74 -0.33
CA ASP A 333 7.94 22.67 0.71
C ASP A 333 7.60 22.10 2.10
N PRO A 334 8.36 21.11 2.59
CA PRO A 334 8.04 20.37 3.81
C PRO A 334 8.45 21.11 5.10
N GLY A 335 9.19 22.22 5.02
CA GLY A 335 9.75 22.91 6.17
C GLY A 335 11.00 22.23 6.75
N LEU A 336 10.86 21.00 7.28
CA LEU A 336 11.98 20.21 7.81
C LEU A 336 12.09 18.84 7.15
N VAL A 337 13.32 18.33 7.03
CA VAL A 337 13.59 16.99 6.51
C VAL A 337 14.56 16.22 7.41
N TYR A 338 14.33 14.91 7.51
CA TYR A 338 15.22 13.93 8.12
C TYR A 338 16.18 13.44 7.03
N ASN A 339 17.45 13.83 7.12
CA ASN A 339 18.46 13.40 6.16
C ASN A 339 19.21 12.17 6.68
N ILE A 340 19.52 11.24 5.77
CA ILE A 340 20.33 10.05 6.03
C ILE A 340 21.35 9.98 4.91
N LEU A 341 22.63 10.02 5.28
CA LEU A 341 23.74 9.87 4.34
C LEU A 341 24.07 8.38 4.13
N PRO A 342 24.68 7.99 3.00
CA PRO A 342 25.06 6.60 2.75
C PRO A 342 25.85 5.94 3.89
N GLU A 343 26.73 6.69 4.55
CA GLU A 343 27.55 6.28 5.69
C GLU A 343 26.76 6.03 6.98
N ASP A 344 25.59 6.65 7.13
CA ASP A 344 24.70 6.50 8.30
C ASP A 344 23.98 5.13 8.28
N TYR A 345 23.85 4.53 7.10
CA TYR A 345 23.30 3.18 6.96
C TYR A 345 24.28 2.09 7.44
N ILE A 346 25.59 2.38 7.54
CA ILE A 346 26.59 1.38 7.94
C ILE A 346 26.39 0.93 9.39
N PRO A 347 26.34 1.84 10.40
CA PRO A 347 25.96 1.49 11.78
C PRO A 347 24.65 0.70 11.88
N TYR A 348 23.66 1.05 11.06
CA TYR A 348 22.37 0.38 11.01
C TYR A 348 22.48 -1.05 10.49
N LEU A 349 23.23 -1.28 9.41
CA LEU A 349 23.45 -2.62 8.86
C LEU A 349 24.27 -3.50 9.83
N CYS A 350 25.23 -2.93 10.55
CA CYS A 350 25.92 -3.61 11.65
C CYS A 350 24.96 -4.03 12.77
N GLY A 351 23.97 -3.19 13.11
CA GLY A 351 22.92 -3.52 14.08
C GLY A 351 22.01 -4.68 13.69
N LEU A 352 21.88 -4.93 12.39
CA LEU A 352 21.16 -6.08 11.83
C LEU A 352 22.06 -7.33 11.68
N ASN A 353 23.28 -7.31 12.22
CA ASN A 353 24.28 -8.39 12.11
C ASN A 353 24.69 -8.74 10.67
N TYR A 354 24.69 -7.77 9.76
CA TYR A 354 25.20 -7.98 8.41
C TYR A 354 26.72 -8.13 8.42
N THR A 355 27.24 -8.90 7.46
CA THR A 355 28.67 -9.05 7.22
C THR A 355 29.11 -8.30 5.95
N ASN A 356 30.42 -8.11 5.77
CA ASN A 356 30.94 -7.45 4.56
C ASN A 356 30.59 -8.22 3.28
N ASP A 357 30.39 -9.54 3.38
CA ASP A 357 29.96 -10.39 2.26
C ASP A 357 28.50 -10.14 1.87
N ASP A 358 27.68 -9.61 2.77
CA ASP A 358 26.27 -9.31 2.52
C ASP A 358 26.07 -7.96 1.83
N ILE A 359 27.10 -7.10 1.73
CA ILE A 359 27.00 -5.77 1.14
C ILE A 359 27.96 -5.60 -0.04
N VAL A 360 27.40 -5.59 -1.24
CA VAL A 360 28.15 -5.20 -2.43
C VAL A 360 28.29 -3.66 -2.48
N LYS A 361 29.54 -3.17 -2.52
CA LYS A 361 29.93 -1.74 -2.68
C LYS A 361 29.57 -0.84 -1.49
N SER A 362 29.88 -1.28 -0.29
CA SER A 362 29.90 -0.40 0.89
C SER A 362 30.95 0.72 0.74
N PRO A 363 30.71 2.00 1.14
CA PRO A 363 31.71 3.05 1.07
C PRO A 363 32.86 2.83 2.06
N ARG A 364 32.63 2.00 3.08
CA ARG A 364 33.60 1.55 4.09
C ARG A 364 33.22 0.14 4.58
N PRO A 365 34.15 -0.67 5.09
CA PRO A 365 33.82 -1.93 5.74
C PRO A 365 32.80 -1.72 6.87
N LEU A 366 31.96 -2.73 7.09
CA LEU A 366 31.14 -2.81 8.31
C LEU A 366 32.06 -2.96 9.51
N ASP A 367 31.74 -2.22 10.57
CA ASP A 367 32.41 -2.28 11.85
C ASP A 367 31.36 -2.63 12.93
N PRO A 368 31.38 -3.86 13.47
CA PRO A 368 30.47 -4.26 14.55
C PRO A 368 30.51 -3.33 15.77
N ALA A 369 31.63 -2.67 16.05
CA ALA A 369 31.74 -1.72 17.15
C ALA A 369 30.93 -0.42 16.91
N ALA A 370 30.60 -0.12 15.65
CA ALA A 370 29.75 1.00 15.26
C ALA A 370 28.26 0.65 15.24
N SER A 371 27.86 -0.55 15.68
CA SER A 371 26.47 -1.03 15.68
C SER A 371 25.50 -0.07 16.39
N ARG A 372 24.31 0.11 15.81
CA ARG A 372 23.22 0.91 16.36
C ARG A 372 21.91 0.15 16.28
N ALA A 373 21.04 0.35 17.28
CA ALA A 373 19.69 -0.20 17.25
C ALA A 373 18.92 0.31 16.00
N GLU A 374 18.07 -0.53 15.42
CA GLU A 374 17.35 -0.20 14.19
C GLU A 374 16.60 1.15 14.26
N GLY A 375 15.91 1.39 15.38
CA GLY A 375 15.13 2.61 15.61
C GLY A 375 15.95 3.90 15.78
N GLU A 376 17.28 3.81 15.91
CA GLU A 376 18.18 4.99 15.98
C GLU A 376 18.50 5.59 14.61
N LEU A 377 18.20 4.89 13.50
CA LEU A 377 18.35 5.47 12.18
C LEU A 377 17.54 6.78 12.11
N ASN A 378 18.09 7.83 11.50
CA ASN A 378 17.47 9.16 11.41
C ASN A 378 16.27 9.19 10.43
N TYR A 379 15.29 8.32 10.69
CA TYR A 379 14.15 8.02 9.85
C TYR A 379 12.94 8.87 10.24
N PRO A 380 12.09 9.29 9.28
CA PRO A 380 10.93 10.17 9.52
C PRO A 380 9.73 9.46 10.21
N SER A 381 9.97 8.35 10.88
CA SER A 381 9.01 7.66 11.75
C SER A 381 9.72 7.05 12.95
N PHE A 382 8.94 6.68 13.96
CA PHE A 382 9.43 6.03 15.18
C PHE A 382 8.77 4.67 15.32
N THR A 383 9.60 3.63 15.41
CA THR A 383 9.15 2.29 15.80
C THR A 383 9.97 1.85 17.01
N ALA A 384 9.29 1.59 18.12
CA ALA A 384 9.93 1.17 19.37
C ALA A 384 9.38 -0.20 19.80
N SER A 385 10.26 -1.07 20.30
CA SER A 385 9.86 -2.25 21.06
C SER A 385 10.17 -2.01 22.53
N MET A 386 9.16 -2.13 23.39
CA MET A 386 9.30 -1.90 24.82
C MET A 386 9.69 -3.20 25.54
N SER A 387 10.86 -3.75 25.19
CA SER A 387 11.50 -4.85 25.95
C SER A 387 12.06 -4.35 27.29
N SER A 388 12.27 -3.04 27.41
CA SER A 388 12.60 -2.32 28.64
C SER A 388 11.49 -1.32 28.95
N SER A 389 11.49 -0.78 30.18
CA SER A 389 10.52 0.25 30.60
C SER A 389 10.69 1.58 29.84
N LYS A 390 11.82 1.80 29.18
CA LYS A 390 12.18 3.06 28.51
C LYS A 390 13.12 2.84 27.34
N VAL A 391 12.80 3.48 26.20
CA VAL A 391 13.65 3.56 25.01
C VAL A 391 13.76 5.02 24.61
N THR A 392 14.94 5.46 24.17
CA THR A 392 15.17 6.84 23.71
C THR A 392 15.81 6.77 22.34
N PHE A 393 15.34 7.59 21.41
CA PHE A 393 15.92 7.74 20.09
C PHE A 393 16.41 9.16 19.86
N ASN A 394 17.51 9.31 19.13
CA ASN A 394 17.96 10.61 18.64
C ASN A 394 17.48 10.83 17.20
N ARG A 395 17.14 12.07 16.87
CA ARG A 395 16.81 12.51 15.51
C ARG A 395 17.45 13.84 15.22
N THR A 396 17.81 14.04 13.95
CA THR A 396 18.32 15.30 13.44
C THR A 396 17.52 15.74 12.24
N VAL A 397 16.98 16.94 12.30
CA VAL A 397 16.23 17.56 11.21
C VAL A 397 17.03 18.71 10.62
N THR A 398 16.91 18.89 9.31
CA THR A 398 17.50 19.99 8.56
C THR A 398 16.40 20.94 8.13
N ASN A 399 16.58 22.24 8.36
CA ASN A 399 15.66 23.26 7.87
C ASN A 399 15.81 23.48 6.37
N VAL A 400 14.73 23.26 5.62
CA VAL A 400 14.64 23.45 4.17
C VAL A 400 13.48 24.37 3.76
N GLY A 401 12.79 24.97 4.75
CA GLY A 401 11.68 25.88 4.55
C GLY A 401 12.13 27.34 4.52
N GLU A 402 11.76 28.11 5.53
CA GLU A 402 12.13 29.53 5.63
C GLU A 402 13.48 29.71 6.34
N GLY A 403 14.22 30.77 5.96
CA GLY A 403 15.56 31.04 6.49
C GLY A 403 15.61 31.14 8.01
N SER A 404 14.68 31.88 8.61
CA SER A 404 14.46 31.85 10.06
C SER A 404 13.08 31.28 10.35
N SER A 405 13.03 30.23 11.18
CA SER A 405 11.78 29.59 11.55
C SER A 405 11.89 28.89 12.89
N THR A 406 10.79 28.88 13.64
CA THR A 406 10.69 28.19 14.92
C THR A 406 9.56 27.18 14.88
N TYR A 407 9.86 25.96 15.30
CA TYR A 407 8.91 24.86 15.37
C TYR A 407 8.68 24.47 16.84
N LYS A 408 7.42 24.30 17.21
CA LYS A 408 7.03 23.72 18.50
C LYS A 408 6.63 22.27 18.31
N VAL A 409 7.00 21.43 19.28
CA VAL A 409 6.60 20.03 19.25
C VAL A 409 5.16 19.86 19.74
N GLU A 410 4.39 19.05 19.03
CA GLU A 410 3.12 18.51 19.47
C GLU A 410 3.18 16.98 19.42
N VAL A 411 2.68 16.33 20.46
CA VAL A 411 2.71 14.87 20.56
C VAL A 411 1.32 14.36 20.86
N ASN A 412 0.86 13.43 20.02
CA ASN A 412 -0.26 12.56 20.33
C ASN A 412 0.34 11.20 20.68
N ALA A 413 0.47 10.95 21.98
CA ALA A 413 1.16 9.77 22.49
C ALA A 413 0.33 8.50 22.28
N PRO A 414 0.97 7.36 21.96
CA PRO A 414 0.28 6.08 21.94
C PRO A 414 -0.34 5.71 23.28
N VAL A 415 -1.48 5.02 23.25
CA VAL A 415 -2.16 4.54 24.46
C VAL A 415 -1.20 3.67 25.29
N GLY A 416 -1.08 3.96 26.59
CA GLY A 416 -0.19 3.23 27.50
C GLY A 416 1.29 3.64 27.44
N VAL A 417 1.66 4.64 26.63
CA VAL A 417 3.05 5.08 26.46
C VAL A 417 3.16 6.59 26.68
N SER A 418 4.08 7.00 27.55
CA SER A 418 4.52 8.39 27.64
C SER A 418 5.56 8.68 26.56
N VAL A 419 5.42 9.81 25.87
CA VAL A 419 6.34 10.27 24.83
C VAL A 419 6.84 11.66 25.18
N VAL A 420 8.13 11.77 25.48
CA VAL A 420 8.78 13.03 25.89
C VAL A 420 9.81 13.44 24.85
N VAL A 421 9.74 14.69 24.38
CA VAL A 421 10.64 15.25 23.36
C VAL A 421 11.46 16.38 23.95
N ALA A 422 12.78 16.36 23.72
CA ALA A 422 13.70 17.40 24.18
C ALA A 422 14.69 17.83 23.07
N PRO A 423 14.82 19.13 22.77
CA PRO A 423 14.04 20.25 23.32
C PRO A 423 12.58 20.27 22.81
N GLN A 424 11.70 21.06 23.43
CA GLN A 424 10.30 21.22 22.97
C GLN A 424 10.15 22.24 21.82
N THR A 425 11.23 22.93 21.45
CA THR A 425 11.25 23.96 20.40
C THR A 425 12.57 23.88 19.64
N LEU A 426 12.50 23.98 18.32
CA LEU A 426 13.65 24.07 17.43
C LEU A 426 13.60 25.42 16.70
N SER A 427 14.65 26.23 16.85
CA SER A 427 14.70 27.60 16.32
C SER A 427 15.87 27.75 15.35
N PHE A 428 15.57 27.70 14.06
CA PHE A 428 16.56 27.85 13.00
C PHE A 428 16.73 29.32 12.64
N ARG A 429 17.98 29.73 12.45
CA ARG A 429 18.39 31.07 12.04
C ARG A 429 18.67 31.15 10.54
N THR A 430 19.07 30.01 9.95
CA THR A 430 19.43 29.94 8.52
C THR A 430 18.87 28.68 7.87
N LEU A 431 18.78 28.72 6.53
CA LEU A 431 18.54 27.53 5.72
C LEU A 431 19.65 26.51 5.90
N LYS A 432 19.31 25.23 5.83
CA LYS A 432 20.21 24.08 5.96
C LYS A 432 20.84 23.90 7.35
N GLU A 433 20.48 24.75 8.31
CA GLU A 433 20.82 24.53 9.71
C GLU A 433 20.19 23.22 10.19
N LYS A 434 20.97 22.46 10.97
CA LYS A 434 20.59 21.16 11.51
C LYS A 434 20.36 21.30 13.00
N MET A 435 19.29 20.70 13.50
CA MET A 435 19.07 20.58 14.94
C MET A 435 18.71 19.15 15.30
N SER A 436 19.24 18.70 16.43
CA SER A 436 18.96 17.39 16.98
C SER A 436 17.99 17.49 18.15
N PHE A 437 17.19 16.45 18.32
CA PHE A 437 16.27 16.29 19.44
C PHE A 437 16.17 14.81 19.81
N THR A 438 15.85 14.55 21.06
CA THR A 438 15.60 13.20 21.56
C THR A 438 14.11 12.95 21.75
N VAL A 439 13.70 11.71 21.53
CA VAL A 439 12.34 11.24 21.80
C VAL A 439 12.44 10.04 22.72
N THR A 440 11.90 10.19 23.93
CA THR A 440 11.87 9.15 24.96
C THR A 440 10.49 8.53 25.03
N PHE A 441 10.41 7.22 24.88
CA PHE A 441 9.22 6.40 25.08
C PHE A 441 9.33 5.73 26.45
N SER A 442 8.26 5.74 27.25
CA SER A 442 8.23 5.06 28.54
C SER A 442 6.88 4.42 28.78
N LEU A 443 6.87 3.17 29.24
CA LEU A 443 5.62 2.46 29.55
C LEU A 443 4.92 3.12 30.75
N LEU A 444 3.62 3.32 30.64
CA LEU A 444 2.79 3.70 31.78
C LEU A 444 2.46 2.46 32.61
N LYS A 445 2.22 2.64 33.92
CA LYS A 445 1.77 1.54 34.79
C LYS A 445 0.46 0.95 34.23
N SER A 446 0.28 -0.36 34.35
CA SER A 446 -0.87 -1.15 33.85
C SER A 446 -1.08 -1.20 32.33
N THR A 447 -0.01 -1.18 31.54
CA THR A 447 -0.09 -1.32 30.08
C THR A 447 -0.20 -2.80 29.68
N ALA A 448 -1.21 -3.16 28.89
CA ALA A 448 -1.39 -4.53 28.40
C ALA A 448 -0.33 -4.89 27.34
N GLU A 449 0.37 -6.01 27.54
CA GLU A 449 1.44 -6.46 26.63
C GLU A 449 0.90 -7.15 25.37
N GLY A 450 1.76 -7.30 24.36
CA GLY A 450 1.52 -8.12 23.16
C GLY A 450 0.82 -7.41 22.01
N SER A 451 0.75 -6.07 22.01
CA SER A 451 0.08 -5.30 20.96
C SER A 451 0.89 -4.08 20.50
N TYR A 452 0.59 -3.62 19.28
CA TYR A 452 1.08 -2.35 18.77
C TYR A 452 0.11 -1.24 19.13
N VAL A 453 0.65 -0.13 19.63
CA VAL A 453 -0.07 1.11 19.88
C VAL A 453 0.53 2.25 19.06
N GLU A 454 -0.32 3.16 18.62
CA GLU A 454 0.02 4.15 17.59
C GLU A 454 -0.17 5.58 18.08
N GLY A 455 0.63 6.48 17.55
CA GLY A 455 0.58 7.91 17.84
C GLY A 455 1.32 8.71 16.77
N GLN A 456 1.65 9.95 17.10
CA GLN A 456 2.38 10.83 16.18
C GLN A 456 3.11 11.95 16.93
N LEU A 457 4.23 12.37 16.34
CA LEU A 457 4.96 13.58 16.69
C LEU A 457 4.81 14.58 15.55
N ARG A 458 4.57 15.85 15.86
CA ARG A 458 4.52 16.94 14.88
C ARG A 458 5.42 18.08 15.30
N TRP A 459 6.25 18.57 14.39
CA TRP A 459 6.88 19.87 14.51
C TRP A 459 6.03 20.89 13.76
N VAL A 460 5.50 21.88 14.48
CA VAL A 460 4.53 22.85 13.94
C VAL A 460 5.13 24.26 13.96
N SER A 461 5.12 24.92 12.82
CA SER A 461 5.39 26.34 12.66
C SER A 461 4.13 27.06 12.15
N ALA A 462 4.22 28.36 11.87
CA ALA A 462 3.11 29.12 11.28
C ALA A 462 2.71 28.61 9.88
N LYS A 463 3.66 28.02 9.12
CA LYS A 463 3.48 27.62 7.73
C LYS A 463 3.54 26.11 7.51
N HIS A 464 4.30 25.39 8.34
CA HIS A 464 4.62 24.00 8.09
C HIS A 464 4.22 23.11 9.27
N THR A 465 3.82 21.88 8.94
CA THR A 465 3.62 20.80 9.91
C THR A 465 4.40 19.59 9.41
N VAL A 466 5.38 19.16 10.20
CA VAL A 466 6.27 18.04 9.88
C VAL A 466 5.87 16.87 10.78
N ARG A 467 5.18 15.88 10.22
CA ARG A 467 4.60 14.77 10.98
C ARG A 467 5.47 13.52 10.90
N SER A 468 5.69 12.87 12.04
CA SER A 468 6.30 11.54 12.13
C SER A 468 5.37 10.56 12.84
N PRO A 469 4.95 9.46 12.19
CA PRO A 469 4.18 8.41 12.84
C PRO A 469 4.99 7.74 13.96
N ILE A 470 4.29 7.31 15.01
CA ILE A 470 4.84 6.55 16.14
C ILE A 470 4.11 5.21 16.21
N SER A 471 4.85 4.11 16.20
CA SER A 471 4.36 2.77 16.47
C SER A 471 5.18 2.14 17.60
N VAL A 472 4.53 1.71 18.68
CA VAL A 472 5.20 1.10 19.82
C VAL A 472 4.65 -0.29 20.05
N TYR A 473 5.52 -1.29 20.07
CA TYR A 473 5.18 -2.64 20.51
C TYR A 473 5.29 -2.74 22.04
N LEU A 474 4.19 -3.10 22.69
CA LEU A 474 4.09 -3.25 24.13
C LEU A 474 4.63 -4.62 24.56
N GLY A 475 5.96 -4.77 24.57
CA GLY A 475 6.64 -6.00 24.97
C GLY A 475 8.01 -6.17 24.29
N SER A 476 8.62 -7.33 24.48
CA SER A 476 9.78 -7.76 23.70
C SER A 476 9.32 -8.28 22.34
N GLN A 477 9.74 -7.64 21.24
CA GLN A 477 9.66 -8.28 19.93
C GLN A 477 10.47 -9.57 19.99
N SER A 478 9.80 -10.72 19.89
CA SER A 478 10.50 -11.97 19.60
C SER A 478 11.19 -11.80 18.25
N ALA A 479 12.48 -12.16 18.16
CA ALA A 479 13.16 -12.29 16.89
C ALA A 479 12.27 -13.12 15.93
N PRO A 480 12.22 -12.79 14.63
CA PRO A 480 11.47 -13.60 13.68
C PRO A 480 11.85 -15.06 13.84
N LEU A 481 10.86 -15.94 13.94
CA LEU A 481 11.08 -17.37 13.78
C LEU A 481 11.70 -17.55 12.39
N THR A 482 12.96 -17.97 12.39
CA THR A 482 13.79 -18.25 11.20
C THR A 482 13.15 -19.26 10.27
#